data_AF-A0A9R0WLG1-F1
#
_entry.id   AF-A0A9R0WLG1-F1
#
_cell.length_a   1.000
_cell.length_b   1.000
_cell.length_c   1.000
_cell.angle_alpha   90.00
_cell.angle_beta   90.00
_cell.angle_gamma   90.00
#
_symmetry.space_group_name_H-M   'P 1'
#
loop_
_entity.id
_entity.type
_entity.pdbx_description
1 polymer ?
#
loop_
_entity_poly.entity_id
_entity_poly.type
_entity_poly.pdbx_seq_one_letter_code
_entity_poly.pdbx_strand_id
1 'polypeptide(L)'
;MAVHHLLRRGISGGSPLHPLRGLLVSQLGRRQASSAAAGDAVAELRGAREDVKQLLKEKSCHPILVRLGWHDAGTYDKNINEWPKCGGANGSLRFEIELKHSANAGLVNALKLIQAIKDKYAGVTYADLFQLASATAVEEAGGPKIPMIYGRVDVSAPEQCPPEGRLPAAGPSSPAEHLREVFYRMGLNDKEIVALSGAHTLGRSRPERSGWGKPETKYTKNGPGAPGGQSWTSQWLKFDNSYFKDVKERRDEDLLVLPTDAVLFEDSSFKIYAEKYAEDQDTFFEDYAEAHAKLSNLGSKFDPPKGVSLD
;
A
#
# COMPACT_ATOMS: atom_id res chain seq x y z
N MET A 1 -0.64 -70.61 -16.01
CA MET A 1 -0.76 -70.10 -17.38
C MET A 1 0.33 -69.03 -17.51
N ALA A 2 1.40 -69.15 -18.30
CA ALA A 2 1.56 -69.54 -19.71
C ALA A 2 1.16 -68.41 -20.69
N VAL A 3 1.95 -68.07 -21.74
CA VAL A 3 3.27 -68.57 -22.19
C VAL A 3 3.92 -67.57 -23.19
N HIS A 4 5.25 -67.30 -23.06
CA HIS A 4 6.18 -66.77 -24.10
C HIS A 4 5.83 -65.37 -24.71
N HIS A 5 6.68 -64.64 -25.47
CA HIS A 5 8.09 -64.75 -25.92
C HIS A 5 8.66 -63.30 -26.12
N LEU A 6 9.88 -62.97 -26.60
CA LEU A 6 10.95 -63.75 -27.26
C LEU A 6 12.37 -63.33 -26.77
N LEU A 7 13.31 -63.00 -27.66
CA LEU A 7 14.74 -62.73 -27.40
C LEU A 7 15.35 -61.73 -28.41
N ARG A 8 16.39 -60.99 -28.00
CA ARG A 8 17.75 -61.06 -28.63
C ARG A 8 18.85 -60.49 -27.72
N ARG A 9 20.13 -60.76 -28.05
CA ARG A 9 21.35 -60.50 -27.24
C ARG A 9 22.47 -59.83 -28.09
N GLY A 10 23.38 -59.12 -27.42
CA GLY A 10 24.70 -58.64 -27.87
C GLY A 10 25.22 -57.59 -26.85
N ILE A 11 26.34 -57.71 -26.12
CA ILE A 11 27.76 -57.98 -26.50
C ILE A 11 28.29 -56.82 -27.38
N SER A 12 29.35 -56.06 -27.07
CA SER A 12 30.35 -56.00 -25.96
C SER A 12 30.71 -54.52 -25.71
N GLY A 13 31.18 -54.04 -24.56
CA GLY A 13 32.45 -54.35 -23.87
C GLY A 13 33.55 -53.33 -24.27
N GLY A 14 34.06 -52.52 -23.33
CA GLY A 14 35.11 -51.53 -23.62
C GLY A 14 35.31 -50.45 -22.54
N SER A 15 36.43 -50.53 -21.84
CA SER A 15 37.13 -49.44 -21.11
C SER A 15 38.58 -49.50 -21.61
N PRO A 16 39.38 -48.40 -21.69
CA PRO A 16 39.69 -47.56 -20.51
C PRO A 16 40.08 -46.07 -20.77
N LEU A 17 40.60 -45.43 -19.70
CA LEU A 17 41.46 -44.24 -19.62
C LEU A 17 40.84 -42.82 -19.64
N HIS A 18 41.40 -41.98 -18.75
CA HIS A 18 41.18 -40.54 -18.57
C HIS A 18 42.02 -39.70 -19.58
N PRO A 19 41.66 -38.42 -19.82
CA PRO A 19 42.26 -37.34 -19.00
C PRO A 19 41.26 -36.27 -18.54
N LEU A 20 41.66 -35.52 -17.50
CA LEU A 20 40.97 -34.30 -17.04
C LEU A 20 41.17 -33.13 -18.01
N ARG A 21 40.09 -32.40 -18.33
CA ARG A 21 40.16 -30.99 -18.76
C ARG A 21 38.93 -30.23 -18.24
N GLY A 22 39.16 -29.09 -17.59
CA GLY A 22 38.14 -28.42 -16.78
C GLY A 22 37.21 -27.49 -17.56
N LEU A 23 35.98 -27.34 -17.07
CA LEU A 23 35.05 -26.26 -17.42
C LEU A 23 34.92 -25.31 -16.22
N LEU A 24 35.82 -24.32 -16.11
CA LEU A 24 35.69 -23.24 -15.12
C LEU A 24 34.89 -22.07 -15.72
N VAL A 25 33.59 -22.29 -15.96
CA VAL A 25 32.72 -21.31 -16.63
C VAL A 25 32.28 -20.20 -15.65
N SER A 26 33.10 -19.16 -15.58
CA SER A 26 32.74 -17.74 -15.37
C SER A 26 31.52 -17.41 -14.46
N GLN A 27 31.58 -17.75 -13.17
CA GLN A 27 30.65 -17.17 -12.17
C GLN A 27 30.77 -15.64 -12.01
N LEU A 28 31.85 -15.03 -12.53
CA LEU A 28 32.15 -13.60 -12.38
C LEU A 28 31.14 -12.67 -13.10
N GLY A 29 30.51 -13.12 -14.18
CA GLY A 29 29.64 -12.25 -15.00
C GLY A 29 28.30 -11.88 -14.35
N ARG A 30 27.79 -12.68 -13.39
CA ARG A 30 26.41 -12.52 -12.87
C ARG A 30 26.26 -11.55 -11.70
N ARG A 31 27.32 -11.28 -10.93
CA ARG A 31 27.24 -10.42 -9.73
C ARG A 31 27.29 -8.92 -10.03
N GLN A 32 27.90 -8.52 -11.14
CA GLN A 32 28.16 -7.11 -11.45
C GLN A 32 26.95 -6.43 -12.12
N ALA A 33 26.20 -7.17 -12.93
CA ALA A 33 24.97 -6.67 -13.57
C ALA A 33 23.85 -6.39 -12.56
N SER A 34 23.65 -7.26 -11.56
CA SER A 34 22.62 -7.07 -10.53
C SER A 34 22.90 -5.87 -9.62
N SER A 35 24.16 -5.58 -9.29
CA SER A 35 24.51 -4.41 -8.49
C SER A 35 24.37 -3.09 -9.25
N ALA A 36 24.60 -3.10 -10.57
CA ALA A 36 24.39 -1.92 -11.41
C ALA A 36 22.88 -1.61 -11.52
N ALA A 37 22.08 -2.57 -11.96
CA ALA A 37 20.64 -2.40 -12.13
C ALA A 37 19.90 -2.01 -10.82
N ALA A 38 20.35 -2.53 -9.67
CA ALA A 38 19.82 -2.10 -8.37
C ALA A 38 20.23 -0.66 -7.99
N GLY A 39 21.42 -0.21 -8.38
CA GLY A 39 21.86 1.18 -8.23
C GLY A 39 21.04 2.13 -9.10
N ASP A 40 20.81 1.76 -10.36
CA ASP A 40 19.98 2.51 -11.31
C ASP A 40 18.53 2.64 -10.81
N ALA A 41 17.92 1.53 -10.34
CA ALA A 41 16.57 1.54 -9.76
C ALA A 41 16.46 2.42 -8.49
N VAL A 42 17.48 2.43 -7.62
CA VAL A 42 17.52 3.34 -6.46
C VAL A 42 17.65 4.81 -6.90
N ALA A 43 18.38 5.10 -7.98
CA ALA A 43 18.45 6.45 -8.54
C ALA A 43 17.11 6.88 -9.16
N GLU A 44 16.42 6.00 -9.90
CA GLU A 44 15.08 6.28 -10.42
C GLU A 44 14.05 6.48 -9.30
N LEU A 45 14.04 5.66 -8.24
CA LEU A 45 13.17 5.85 -7.07
C LEU A 45 13.37 7.22 -6.40
N ARG A 46 14.62 7.71 -6.31
CA ARG A 46 14.92 9.07 -5.83
C ARG A 46 14.35 10.13 -6.76
N GLY A 47 14.49 9.95 -8.08
CA GLY A 47 13.87 10.83 -9.07
C GLY A 47 12.35 10.89 -8.92
N ALA A 48 11.69 9.73 -8.91
CA ALA A 48 10.25 9.60 -8.71
C ALA A 48 9.76 10.24 -7.41
N ARG A 49 10.55 10.21 -6.32
CA ARG A 49 10.22 10.88 -5.05
C ARG A 49 10.10 12.39 -5.24
N GLU A 50 11.08 13.04 -5.87
CA GLU A 50 11.04 14.50 -6.06
C GLU A 50 9.97 14.91 -7.09
N ASP A 51 9.72 14.07 -8.10
CA ASP A 51 8.64 14.21 -9.08
C ASP A 51 7.25 14.13 -8.40
N VAL A 52 7.07 13.22 -7.42
CA VAL A 52 5.89 13.16 -6.56
C VAL A 52 5.74 14.43 -5.72
N LYS A 53 6.81 14.95 -5.11
CA LYS A 53 6.73 16.22 -4.34
C LYS A 53 6.27 17.39 -5.20
N GLN A 54 6.71 17.46 -6.45
CA GLN A 54 6.25 18.48 -7.40
C GLN A 54 4.77 18.30 -7.75
N LEU A 55 4.34 17.07 -8.05
CA LEU A 55 2.92 16.72 -8.26
C LEU A 55 2.04 17.11 -7.06
N LEU A 56 2.50 16.84 -5.85
CA LEU A 56 1.80 17.18 -4.60
C LEU A 56 1.61 18.70 -4.43
N LYS A 57 2.67 19.48 -4.67
CA LYS A 57 2.65 20.95 -4.64
C LYS A 57 1.71 21.55 -5.68
N GLU A 58 1.71 21.00 -6.89
CA GLU A 58 0.87 21.52 -7.99
C GLU A 58 -0.62 21.15 -7.88
N LYS A 59 -0.95 19.95 -7.39
CA LYS A 59 -2.33 19.40 -7.46
C LYS A 59 -3.01 19.26 -6.10
N SER A 60 -2.29 19.51 -5.00
CA SER A 60 -2.75 19.31 -3.62
C SER A 60 -3.28 17.89 -3.36
N CYS A 61 -2.76 16.88 -4.06
CA CYS A 61 -3.37 15.56 -4.15
C CYS A 61 -2.98 14.57 -3.04
N HIS A 62 -2.27 15.01 -1.99
CA HIS A 62 -1.79 14.19 -0.86
C HIS A 62 -2.78 13.08 -0.42
N PRO A 63 -4.06 13.39 -0.13
CA PRO A 63 -4.96 12.40 0.45
C PRO A 63 -5.33 11.26 -0.51
N ILE A 64 -5.33 11.50 -1.83
CA ILE A 64 -5.65 10.43 -2.79
C ILE A 64 -4.45 9.52 -3.09
N LEU A 65 -3.22 10.00 -2.84
CA LEU A 65 -2.01 9.18 -2.94
C LEU A 65 -1.82 8.32 -1.69
N VAL A 66 -2.11 8.87 -0.49
CA VAL A 66 -2.20 8.07 0.76
C VAL A 66 -3.26 6.97 0.62
N ARG A 67 -4.46 7.33 0.13
CA ARG A 67 -5.52 6.35 -0.13
C ARG A 67 -5.09 5.30 -1.18
N LEU A 68 -4.34 5.67 -2.23
CA LEU A 68 -3.89 4.70 -3.22
C LEU A 68 -2.95 3.64 -2.60
N GLY A 69 -1.98 4.07 -1.78
CA GLY A 69 -1.08 3.16 -1.07
C GLY A 69 -1.81 2.23 -0.09
N TRP A 70 -2.76 2.77 0.69
CA TRP A 70 -3.63 1.99 1.58
C TRP A 70 -4.48 0.97 0.81
N HIS A 71 -5.07 1.33 -0.33
CA HIS A 71 -5.97 0.43 -1.05
C HIS A 71 -5.26 -0.73 -1.77
N ASP A 72 -4.01 -0.58 -2.22
CA ASP A 72 -3.22 -1.69 -2.78
C ASP A 72 -2.81 -2.65 -1.64
N ALA A 73 -2.23 -2.11 -0.57
CA ALA A 73 -1.76 -2.88 0.58
C ALA A 73 -2.88 -3.54 1.43
N GLY A 74 -4.03 -2.87 1.58
CA GLY A 74 -5.15 -3.30 2.42
C GLY A 74 -5.88 -4.55 1.92
N THR A 75 -5.57 -5.02 0.71
CA THR A 75 -6.10 -6.28 0.17
C THR A 75 -5.39 -7.52 0.70
N TYR A 76 -4.35 -7.36 1.54
CA TYR A 76 -3.59 -8.49 2.07
C TYR A 76 -4.42 -9.44 2.95
N ASP A 77 -4.11 -10.73 2.86
CA ASP A 77 -4.61 -11.80 3.73
C ASP A 77 -3.44 -12.69 4.19
N LYS A 78 -3.12 -12.62 5.49
CA LYS A 78 -2.03 -13.38 6.13
C LYS A 78 -2.23 -14.90 6.12
N ASN A 79 -3.44 -15.37 5.84
CA ASN A 79 -3.76 -16.80 5.83
C ASN A 79 -3.43 -17.44 4.46
N ILE A 80 -3.08 -16.64 3.46
CA ILE A 80 -2.68 -17.08 2.12
C ILE A 80 -1.16 -16.87 1.97
N ASN A 81 -0.40 -17.96 1.91
CA ASN A 81 1.07 -17.89 1.82
C ASN A 81 1.61 -17.60 0.40
N GLU A 82 0.74 -17.64 -0.61
CA GLU A 82 1.12 -17.67 -2.02
C GLU A 82 1.06 -16.28 -2.66
N TRP A 83 2.22 -15.70 -2.99
CA TRP A 83 2.27 -14.49 -3.82
C TRP A 83 1.86 -14.80 -5.27
N PRO A 84 0.99 -14.00 -5.91
CA PRO A 84 0.33 -12.78 -5.42
C PRO A 84 -1.10 -12.99 -4.87
N LYS A 85 -1.60 -14.23 -4.76
CA LYS A 85 -2.98 -14.54 -4.28
C LYS A 85 -3.29 -13.95 -2.90
N CYS A 86 -2.25 -13.76 -2.09
CA CYS A 86 -2.32 -13.09 -0.80
C CYS A 86 -2.77 -11.62 -0.87
N GLY A 87 -2.70 -10.97 -2.04
CA GLY A 87 -2.97 -9.54 -2.20
C GLY A 87 -1.81 -8.68 -1.67
N GLY A 88 -2.13 -7.49 -1.19
CA GLY A 88 -1.15 -6.57 -0.60
C GLY A 88 -0.39 -5.72 -1.63
N ALA A 89 0.66 -5.05 -1.17
CA ALA A 89 1.40 -4.04 -1.93
C ALA A 89 2.23 -4.64 -3.08
N ASN A 90 1.56 -4.92 -4.19
CA ASN A 90 2.08 -5.59 -5.37
C ASN A 90 1.67 -4.91 -6.68
N GLY A 91 1.06 -3.72 -6.61
CA GLY A 91 0.72 -2.89 -7.77
C GLY A 91 -0.46 -3.41 -8.59
N SER A 92 -1.26 -4.35 -8.08
CA SER A 92 -2.43 -4.89 -8.77
C SER A 92 -3.52 -3.84 -8.98
N LEU A 93 -3.64 -2.88 -8.06
CA LEU A 93 -4.64 -1.79 -8.11
C LEU A 93 -4.49 -0.86 -9.33
N ARG A 94 -3.46 -1.03 -10.16
CA ARG A 94 -3.40 -0.36 -11.48
C ARG A 94 -4.38 -0.92 -12.51
N PHE A 95 -4.85 -2.16 -12.35
CA PHE A 95 -5.67 -2.84 -13.34
C PHE A 95 -7.15 -2.46 -13.23
N GLU A 96 -7.84 -2.38 -14.38
CA GLU A 96 -9.23 -1.92 -14.46
C GLU A 96 -10.22 -2.80 -13.67
N ILE A 97 -9.95 -4.10 -13.54
CA ILE A 97 -10.77 -5.04 -12.76
C ILE A 97 -10.84 -4.61 -11.28
N GLU A 98 -9.70 -4.26 -10.69
CA GLU A 98 -9.60 -3.88 -9.28
C GLU A 98 -9.96 -2.41 -9.05
N LEU A 99 -9.67 -1.52 -10.00
CA LEU A 99 -10.16 -0.13 -9.97
C LEU A 99 -11.70 -0.03 -10.02
N LYS A 100 -12.38 -1.06 -10.53
CA LYS A 100 -13.86 -1.16 -10.55
C LYS A 100 -14.47 -1.65 -9.25
N HIS A 101 -13.69 -2.18 -8.30
CA HIS A 101 -14.21 -2.52 -6.98
C HIS A 101 -14.83 -1.28 -6.33
N SER A 102 -15.99 -1.43 -5.69
CA SER A 102 -16.75 -0.35 -5.04
C SER A 102 -15.90 0.48 -4.07
N ALA A 103 -15.12 -0.19 -3.22
CA ALA A 103 -14.18 0.45 -2.29
C ALA A 103 -13.12 1.31 -2.99
N ASN A 104 -12.77 1.03 -4.25
CA ASN A 104 -11.72 1.71 -5.02
C ASN A 104 -12.26 2.90 -5.84
N ALA A 105 -13.54 3.25 -5.70
CA ALA A 105 -14.19 4.35 -6.40
C ALA A 105 -13.34 5.64 -6.44
N GLY A 106 -13.08 6.10 -7.66
CA GLY A 106 -12.31 7.31 -7.94
C GLY A 106 -10.78 7.17 -7.94
N LEU A 107 -10.19 6.02 -7.56
CA LEU A 107 -8.73 5.83 -7.53
C LEU A 107 -8.07 5.80 -8.91
N VAL A 108 -8.83 5.56 -9.98
CA VAL A 108 -8.38 5.77 -11.37
C VAL A 108 -7.84 7.19 -11.61
N ASN A 109 -8.27 8.18 -10.83
CA ASN A 109 -7.71 9.54 -10.89
C ASN A 109 -6.34 9.65 -10.22
N ALA A 110 -6.09 8.88 -9.14
CA ALA A 110 -4.76 8.80 -8.53
C ALA A 110 -3.78 8.13 -9.49
N LEU A 111 -4.17 6.99 -10.09
CA LEU A 111 -3.37 6.28 -11.09
C LEU A 111 -2.99 7.19 -12.27
N LYS A 112 -3.93 7.97 -12.82
CA LYS A 112 -3.65 8.93 -13.91
C LYS A 112 -2.61 9.98 -13.55
N LEU A 113 -2.54 10.43 -12.29
CA LEU A 113 -1.55 11.41 -11.85
C LEU A 113 -0.15 10.80 -11.76
N ILE A 114 -0.03 9.60 -11.21
CA ILE A 114 1.26 8.91 -11.06
C ILE A 114 1.73 8.21 -12.34
N GLN A 115 0.85 7.94 -13.32
CA GLN A 115 1.25 7.36 -14.61
C GLN A 115 2.29 8.23 -15.31
N ALA A 116 2.09 9.55 -15.31
CA ALA A 116 3.03 10.54 -15.87
C ALA A 116 4.40 10.58 -15.14
N ILE A 117 4.50 9.98 -13.95
CA ILE A 117 5.75 9.73 -13.23
C ILE A 117 6.30 8.36 -13.62
N LYS A 118 5.46 7.31 -13.56
CA LYS A 118 5.80 5.92 -13.92
C LYS A 118 6.40 5.79 -15.34
N ASP A 119 5.93 6.60 -16.28
CA ASP A 119 6.38 6.59 -17.67
C ASP A 119 7.81 7.15 -17.85
N LYS A 120 8.32 7.91 -16.87
CA LYS A 120 9.71 8.42 -16.85
C LYS A 120 10.72 7.43 -16.24
N TYR A 121 10.25 6.51 -15.40
CA TYR A 121 11.08 5.67 -14.54
C TYR A 121 10.77 4.19 -14.81
N ALA A 122 11.52 3.58 -15.73
CA ALA A 122 11.26 2.24 -16.23
C ALA A 122 11.54 1.15 -15.19
N GLY A 123 12.54 1.33 -14.34
CA GLY A 123 12.92 0.42 -13.25
C GLY A 123 12.06 0.56 -11.99
N VAL A 124 11.34 1.66 -11.82
CA VAL A 124 10.36 1.83 -10.73
C VAL A 124 9.08 1.04 -11.03
N THR A 125 8.69 0.12 -10.14
CA THR A 125 7.43 -0.63 -10.23
C THR A 125 6.22 0.21 -9.81
N TYR A 126 5.01 -0.18 -10.21
CA TYR A 126 3.79 0.44 -9.70
C TYR A 126 3.64 0.19 -8.19
N ALA A 127 3.97 -1.02 -7.73
CA ALA A 127 3.98 -1.40 -6.33
C ALA A 127 4.83 -0.46 -5.46
N ASP A 128 6.06 -0.15 -5.88
CA ASP A 128 6.88 0.84 -5.17
C ASP A 128 6.37 2.27 -5.37
N LEU A 129 5.94 2.66 -6.57
CA LEU A 129 5.47 4.02 -6.82
C LEU A 129 4.22 4.38 -6.00
N PHE A 130 3.30 3.43 -5.79
CA PHE A 130 2.12 3.63 -4.96
C PHE A 130 2.51 3.92 -3.50
N GLN A 131 3.43 3.12 -2.95
CA GLN A 131 3.85 3.23 -1.55
C GLN A 131 4.79 4.42 -1.33
N LEU A 132 5.66 4.72 -2.29
CA LEU A 132 6.47 5.95 -2.35
C LEU A 132 5.58 7.20 -2.40
N ALA A 133 4.54 7.19 -3.23
CA ALA A 133 3.58 8.28 -3.34
C ALA A 133 2.78 8.47 -2.04
N SER A 134 2.37 7.37 -1.37
CA SER A 134 1.72 7.42 -0.06
C SER A 134 2.62 8.02 1.02
N ALA A 135 3.85 7.53 1.17
CA ALA A 135 4.76 8.00 2.21
C ALA A 135 5.17 9.47 1.99
N THR A 136 5.53 9.84 0.76
CA THR A 136 5.87 11.23 0.39
C THR A 136 4.68 12.17 0.61
N ALA A 137 3.44 11.69 0.42
CA ALA A 137 2.23 12.46 0.67
C ALA A 137 1.92 12.69 2.17
N VAL A 138 2.42 11.83 3.07
CA VAL A 138 2.39 12.08 4.52
C VAL A 138 3.47 13.09 4.90
N GLU A 139 4.70 12.90 4.42
CA GLU A 139 5.85 13.74 4.77
C GLU A 139 5.69 15.20 4.28
N GLU A 140 5.32 15.43 3.01
CA GLU A 140 5.09 16.79 2.48
C GLU A 140 3.84 17.47 3.08
N ALA A 141 2.94 16.71 3.71
CA ALA A 141 1.81 17.24 4.48
C ALA A 141 2.18 17.60 5.94
N GLY A 142 3.45 17.44 6.34
CA GLY A 142 3.94 17.73 7.69
C GLY A 142 3.84 16.56 8.68
N GLY A 143 3.58 15.34 8.19
CA GLY A 143 3.50 14.14 9.00
C GLY A 143 4.86 13.52 9.34
N PRO A 144 4.88 12.38 10.04
CA PRO A 144 6.11 11.71 10.41
C PRO A 144 6.85 11.16 9.19
N LYS A 145 8.18 11.07 9.30
CA LYS A 145 9.00 10.32 8.35
C LYS A 145 8.74 8.82 8.51
N ILE A 146 8.40 8.14 7.43
CA ILE A 146 8.04 6.72 7.48
C ILE A 146 9.28 5.86 7.15
N PRO A 147 9.64 4.82 7.94
CA PRO A 147 10.79 3.96 7.68
C PRO A 147 10.53 2.97 6.52
N MET A 148 10.48 3.51 5.30
CA MET A 148 10.11 2.79 4.08
C MET A 148 11.26 1.96 3.49
N ILE A 149 10.92 0.73 3.08
CA ILE A 149 11.74 -0.07 2.15
C ILE A 149 11.05 -0.16 0.79
N TYR A 150 11.84 -0.39 -0.26
CA TYR A 150 11.42 -0.50 -1.66
C TYR A 150 12.04 -1.72 -2.34
N GLY A 151 11.83 -1.90 -3.65
CA GLY A 151 12.15 -3.10 -4.41
C GLY A 151 10.96 -4.06 -4.55
N ARG A 152 9.72 -3.57 -4.44
CA ARG A 152 8.49 -4.38 -4.58
C ARG A 152 8.32 -4.84 -6.03
N VAL A 153 8.04 -6.12 -6.21
CA VAL A 153 7.76 -6.74 -7.52
C VAL A 153 6.30 -6.54 -7.88
N ASP A 154 6.04 -5.95 -9.06
CA ASP A 154 4.69 -5.86 -9.63
C ASP A 154 4.12 -7.25 -9.97
N VAL A 155 2.81 -7.44 -9.77
CA VAL A 155 2.06 -8.46 -10.52
C VAL A 155 2.11 -8.17 -12.02
N SER A 156 2.02 -9.19 -12.86
CA SER A 156 2.14 -9.05 -14.32
C SER A 156 0.82 -8.91 -15.09
N ALA A 157 -0.29 -9.41 -14.55
CA ALA A 157 -1.55 -9.60 -15.28
C ALA A 157 -2.79 -9.36 -14.39
N PRO A 158 -3.94 -8.91 -14.93
CA PRO A 158 -5.13 -8.58 -14.14
C PRO A 158 -5.78 -9.77 -13.45
N GLU A 159 -5.56 -11.00 -13.92
CA GLU A 159 -6.00 -12.25 -13.27
C GLU A 159 -5.27 -12.52 -11.93
N GLN A 160 -4.29 -11.69 -11.59
CA GLN A 160 -3.54 -11.73 -10.33
C GLN A 160 -4.05 -10.71 -9.30
N CYS A 161 -5.05 -9.89 -9.64
CA CYS A 161 -5.74 -9.03 -8.68
C CYS A 161 -6.43 -9.85 -7.58
N PRO A 162 -6.45 -9.36 -6.33
CA PRO A 162 -7.27 -9.93 -5.26
C PRO A 162 -8.78 -9.77 -5.57
N PRO A 163 -9.66 -10.62 -5.02
CA PRO A 163 -11.10 -10.43 -5.14
C PRO A 163 -11.58 -9.20 -4.36
N GLU A 164 -12.71 -8.64 -4.80
CA GLU A 164 -13.44 -7.59 -4.07
C GLU A 164 -13.85 -8.04 -2.65
N GLY A 165 -14.10 -7.06 -1.77
CA GLY A 165 -14.60 -7.30 -0.40
C GLY A 165 -13.52 -7.40 0.68
N ARG A 166 -12.22 -7.39 0.32
CA ARG A 166 -11.12 -7.41 1.31
C ARG A 166 -10.88 -6.07 2.03
N LEU A 167 -11.33 -4.95 1.46
CA LEU A 167 -11.17 -3.60 2.04
C LEU A 167 -12.36 -3.24 2.94
N PRO A 168 -12.19 -2.39 3.97
CA PRO A 168 -13.23 -2.15 4.96
C PRO A 168 -14.38 -1.29 4.44
N ALA A 169 -15.60 -1.59 4.89
CA ALA A 169 -16.77 -0.73 4.74
C ALA A 169 -16.79 0.34 5.85
N ALA A 170 -17.27 1.54 5.51
CA ALA A 170 -17.37 2.68 6.44
C ALA A 170 -18.56 2.61 7.41
N GLY A 171 -19.61 1.86 7.07
CA GLY A 171 -20.83 1.72 7.88
C GLY A 171 -21.39 0.29 7.93
N PRO A 172 -20.63 -0.70 8.42
CA PRO A 172 -21.14 -2.03 8.75
C PRO A 172 -22.04 -1.97 10.00
N SER A 173 -22.78 -3.04 10.29
CA SER A 173 -23.62 -3.14 11.50
C SER A 173 -22.81 -3.19 12.81
N SER A 174 -21.59 -3.74 12.76
CA SER A 174 -20.67 -3.88 13.90
C SER A 174 -19.32 -3.22 13.58
N PRO A 175 -19.16 -1.89 13.65
CA PRO A 175 -17.93 -1.23 13.18
C PRO A 175 -16.63 -1.72 13.83
N ALA A 176 -16.60 -1.97 15.14
CA ALA A 176 -15.38 -2.44 15.80
C ALA A 176 -15.02 -3.90 15.45
N GLU A 177 -16.03 -4.77 15.33
CA GLU A 177 -15.87 -6.16 14.91
C GLU A 177 -15.37 -6.24 13.46
N HIS A 178 -15.96 -5.46 12.55
CA HIS A 178 -15.58 -5.36 11.15
C HIS A 178 -14.16 -4.81 10.95
N LEU A 179 -13.77 -3.78 11.71
CA LEU A 179 -12.39 -3.28 11.70
C LEU A 179 -11.41 -4.37 12.15
N ARG A 180 -11.73 -5.12 13.23
CA ARG A 180 -10.90 -6.26 13.65
C ARG A 180 -10.85 -7.37 12.61
N GLU A 181 -11.97 -7.77 12.01
CA GLU A 181 -11.98 -8.79 10.94
C GLU A 181 -11.01 -8.42 9.82
N VAL A 182 -11.15 -7.21 9.27
CA VAL A 182 -10.39 -6.74 8.11
C VAL A 182 -8.91 -6.53 8.43
N PHE A 183 -8.58 -5.88 9.55
CA PHE A 183 -7.19 -5.58 9.90
C PHE A 183 -6.47 -6.77 10.55
N TYR A 184 -7.16 -7.63 11.33
CA TYR A 184 -6.52 -8.85 11.87
C TYR A 184 -6.24 -9.85 10.74
N ARG A 185 -7.05 -9.89 9.66
CA ARG A 185 -6.73 -10.64 8.43
C ARG A 185 -5.44 -10.13 7.77
N MET A 186 -5.19 -8.82 7.79
CA MET A 186 -3.91 -8.23 7.36
C MET A 186 -2.73 -8.53 8.31
N GLY A 187 -2.99 -9.02 9.52
CA GLY A 187 -1.95 -9.18 10.56
C GLY A 187 -1.64 -7.90 11.32
N LEU A 188 -2.57 -6.93 11.28
CA LEU A 188 -2.52 -5.71 12.06
C LEU A 188 -3.26 -5.86 13.40
N ASN A 189 -2.96 -5.01 14.37
CA ASN A 189 -3.52 -5.03 15.74
C ASN A 189 -4.30 -3.74 16.09
N ASP A 190 -4.88 -3.68 17.29
CA ASP A 190 -5.71 -2.54 17.74
C ASP A 190 -4.97 -1.19 17.76
N LYS A 191 -3.68 -1.14 18.12
CA LYS A 191 -2.84 0.07 18.02
C LYS A 191 -2.78 0.55 16.57
N GLU A 192 -2.46 -0.38 15.67
CA GLU A 192 -2.26 -0.11 14.25
C GLU A 192 -3.57 0.24 13.53
N ILE A 193 -4.72 -0.33 13.93
CA ILE A 193 -6.07 0.06 13.47
C ILE A 193 -6.31 1.54 13.76
N VAL A 194 -6.14 1.95 15.03
CA VAL A 194 -6.45 3.32 15.46
C VAL A 194 -5.45 4.32 14.88
N ALA A 195 -4.15 3.97 14.86
CA ALA A 195 -3.11 4.81 14.26
C ALA A 195 -3.38 5.04 12.76
N LEU A 196 -3.57 3.97 11.97
CA LEU A 196 -3.82 4.10 10.52
C LEU A 196 -5.13 4.83 10.20
N SER A 197 -6.16 4.72 11.05
CA SER A 197 -7.38 5.52 10.91
C SER A 197 -7.12 7.03 11.00
N GLY A 198 -6.06 7.44 11.72
CA GLY A 198 -5.55 8.81 11.74
C GLY A 198 -5.17 9.38 10.37
N ALA A 199 -4.98 8.56 9.33
CA ALA A 199 -4.81 9.02 7.95
C ALA A 199 -5.99 9.87 7.44
N HIS A 200 -7.19 9.69 8.00
CA HIS A 200 -8.36 10.54 7.72
C HIS A 200 -8.18 12.01 8.15
N THR A 201 -7.12 12.36 8.89
CA THR A 201 -6.71 13.77 9.06
C THR A 201 -6.43 14.46 7.71
N LEU A 202 -6.05 13.68 6.70
CA LEU A 202 -5.92 14.12 5.32
C LEU A 202 -7.17 13.78 4.50
N GLY A 203 -7.69 14.78 3.80
CA GLY A 203 -8.71 14.59 2.77
C GLY A 203 -10.15 14.65 3.23
N ARG A 204 -11.00 14.04 2.40
CA ARG A 204 -12.45 14.25 2.40
C ARG A 204 -13.17 13.15 1.67
N SER A 205 -14.27 12.67 2.27
CA SER A 205 -15.21 11.76 1.61
C SER A 205 -16.11 12.53 0.64
N ARG A 206 -16.75 11.80 -0.27
CA ARG A 206 -17.43 12.35 -1.44
C ARG A 206 -18.63 11.46 -1.79
N PRO A 207 -19.87 11.98 -1.80
CA PRO A 207 -21.04 11.16 -2.06
C PRO A 207 -21.02 10.52 -3.46
N GLU A 208 -20.41 11.18 -4.45
CA GLU A 208 -20.22 10.67 -5.81
C GLU A 208 -19.13 9.57 -5.93
N ARG A 209 -18.50 9.17 -4.82
CA ARG A 209 -17.48 8.10 -4.77
C ARG A 209 -17.84 7.02 -3.76
N SER A 210 -18.06 7.41 -2.50
CA SER A 210 -18.25 6.49 -1.38
C SER A 210 -19.70 6.41 -0.90
N GLY A 211 -20.56 7.33 -1.34
CA GLY A 211 -21.88 7.56 -0.77
C GLY A 211 -21.87 8.39 0.54
N TRP A 212 -20.70 8.74 1.08
CA TRP A 212 -20.57 9.42 2.38
C TRP A 212 -20.18 10.90 2.27
N GLY A 213 -20.72 11.70 3.19
CA GLY A 213 -20.40 13.12 3.38
C GLY A 213 -21.25 14.10 2.56
N LYS A 214 -21.30 15.35 3.03
CA LYS A 214 -21.90 16.50 2.33
C LYS A 214 -21.25 16.71 0.94
N PRO A 215 -21.99 17.16 -0.10
CA PRO A 215 -21.44 17.48 -1.42
C PRO A 215 -20.36 18.56 -1.41
N GLU A 216 -20.40 19.48 -0.45
CA GLU A 216 -19.34 20.44 -0.11
C GLU A 216 -19.55 20.98 1.32
N THR A 217 -18.54 21.62 1.90
CA THR A 217 -18.63 22.35 3.17
C THR A 217 -17.81 23.64 3.15
N LYS A 218 -17.87 24.43 4.23
CA LYS A 218 -17.05 25.64 4.40
C LYS A 218 -15.53 25.40 4.23
N TYR A 219 -15.05 24.19 4.49
CA TYR A 219 -13.64 23.80 4.37
C TYR A 219 -13.21 23.31 2.97
N THR A 220 -14.15 22.95 2.10
CA THR A 220 -13.84 22.19 0.87
C THR A 220 -14.32 22.85 -0.42
N LYS A 221 -15.30 23.76 -0.35
CA LYS A 221 -15.90 24.45 -1.49
C LYS A 221 -14.93 25.32 -2.32
N ASN A 222 -13.84 25.79 -1.71
CA ASN A 222 -12.84 26.64 -2.35
C ASN A 222 -11.55 25.89 -2.76
N GLY A 223 -11.52 24.56 -2.62
CA GLY A 223 -10.28 23.79 -2.81
C GLY A 223 -9.28 24.01 -1.66
N PRO A 224 -7.95 23.92 -1.90
CA PRO A 224 -7.30 23.80 -3.21
C PRO A 224 -7.50 22.42 -3.87
N GLY A 225 -6.96 22.27 -5.09
CA GLY A 225 -7.34 21.16 -5.97
C GLY A 225 -8.83 21.24 -6.35
N ALA A 226 -9.45 20.10 -6.65
CA ALA A 226 -10.88 20.05 -6.97
C ALA A 226 -11.75 20.36 -5.72
N PRO A 227 -12.73 21.28 -5.77
CA PRO A 227 -13.60 21.62 -4.63
C PRO A 227 -14.66 20.54 -4.33
N GLY A 228 -15.27 20.61 -3.15
CA GLY A 228 -16.38 19.74 -2.70
C GLY A 228 -15.98 18.48 -1.90
N GLY A 229 -16.97 17.71 -1.46
CA GLY A 229 -16.84 16.65 -0.45
C GLY A 229 -16.77 17.20 0.98
N GLN A 230 -16.71 16.30 1.97
CA GLN A 230 -16.65 16.64 3.40
C GLN A 230 -15.40 16.04 4.04
N SER A 231 -14.59 16.88 4.69
CA SER A 231 -13.38 16.49 5.41
C SER A 231 -13.67 16.07 6.85
N TRP A 232 -12.80 15.24 7.44
CA TRP A 232 -12.82 14.94 8.87
C TRP A 232 -12.25 16.09 9.71
N THR A 233 -11.30 16.84 9.15
CA THR A 233 -10.61 17.95 9.81
C THR A 233 -10.82 19.27 9.05
N SER A 234 -10.62 20.39 9.74
CA SER A 234 -10.66 21.72 9.14
C SER A 234 -9.47 21.99 8.18
N GLN A 235 -8.29 21.43 8.50
CA GLN A 235 -7.04 21.58 7.74
C GLN A 235 -6.69 20.28 7.00
N TRP A 236 -7.59 19.78 6.15
CA TRP A 236 -7.52 18.46 5.48
C TRP A 236 -6.35 18.23 4.49
N LEU A 237 -5.33 19.11 4.48
CA LEU A 237 -4.06 18.94 3.79
C LEU A 237 -2.83 18.97 4.72
N LYS A 238 -3.05 19.11 6.03
CA LYS A 238 -2.03 19.01 7.07
C LYS A 238 -2.18 17.66 7.75
N PHE A 239 -1.07 16.95 7.90
CA PHE A 239 -1.02 15.74 8.71
C PHE A 239 -0.71 16.12 10.16
N ASP A 240 -1.69 15.97 11.06
CA ASP A 240 -1.55 16.16 12.51
C ASP A 240 -2.59 15.30 13.26
N ASN A 241 -2.69 15.43 14.59
CA ASN A 241 -3.64 14.66 15.38
C ASN A 241 -5.06 15.25 15.48
N SER A 242 -5.43 16.22 14.63
CA SER A 242 -6.76 16.85 14.67
C SER A 242 -7.90 15.86 14.43
N TYR A 243 -7.70 14.83 13.60
CA TYR A 243 -8.68 13.76 13.39
C TYR A 243 -9.23 13.18 14.70
N PHE A 244 -8.35 12.83 15.65
CA PHE A 244 -8.76 12.24 16.92
C PHE A 244 -9.50 13.23 17.82
N LYS A 245 -9.18 14.53 17.72
CA LYS A 245 -9.88 15.59 18.45
C LYS A 245 -11.26 15.84 17.85
N ASP A 246 -11.33 16.06 16.54
CA ASP A 246 -12.56 16.37 15.80
C ASP A 246 -13.58 15.21 15.92
N VAL A 247 -13.12 13.95 15.84
CA VAL A 247 -13.97 12.74 15.98
C VAL A 247 -14.40 12.47 17.44
N LYS A 248 -13.57 12.81 18.44
CA LYS A 248 -13.91 12.72 19.87
C LYS A 248 -14.94 13.78 20.27
N GLU A 249 -14.77 15.01 19.77
CA GLU A 249 -15.57 16.16 20.17
C GLU A 249 -16.87 16.33 19.38
N ARG A 250 -16.87 15.99 18.07
CA ARG A 250 -18.03 16.07 17.16
C ARG A 250 -18.72 17.46 17.15
N ARG A 251 -17.95 18.54 17.36
CA ARG A 251 -18.44 19.91 17.59
C ARG A 251 -18.82 20.71 16.34
N ASP A 252 -18.40 20.29 15.15
CA ASP A 252 -18.72 20.97 13.89
C ASP A 252 -19.39 20.01 12.90
N GLU A 253 -20.63 20.32 12.51
CA GLU A 253 -21.43 19.53 11.56
C GLU A 253 -20.88 19.51 10.12
N ASP A 254 -19.92 20.37 9.78
CA ASP A 254 -19.19 20.30 8.50
C ASP A 254 -17.97 19.35 8.55
N LEU A 255 -17.65 18.78 9.71
CA LEU A 255 -16.64 17.74 9.84
C LEU A 255 -17.29 16.35 9.79
N LEU A 256 -16.67 15.43 9.06
CA LEU A 256 -17.17 14.08 8.86
C LEU A 256 -16.78 13.16 10.02
N VAL A 257 -17.73 12.32 10.45
CA VAL A 257 -17.48 11.17 11.30
C VAL A 257 -18.25 9.98 10.71
N LEU A 258 -17.54 8.96 10.23
CA LEU A 258 -18.13 7.69 9.80
C LEU A 258 -18.39 6.79 11.02
N PRO A 259 -19.28 5.78 10.94
CA PRO A 259 -19.41 4.75 11.97
C PRO A 259 -18.08 4.08 12.36
N THR A 260 -17.17 3.87 11.41
CA THR A 260 -15.81 3.35 11.68
C THR A 260 -14.87 4.35 12.35
N ASP A 261 -15.09 5.66 12.23
CA ASP A 261 -14.33 6.67 12.98
C ASP A 261 -14.90 6.82 14.40
N ALA A 262 -16.23 6.87 14.50
CA ALA A 262 -16.97 7.01 15.76
C ALA A 262 -16.60 5.90 16.76
N VAL A 263 -16.53 4.66 16.28
CA VAL A 263 -16.31 3.49 17.14
C VAL A 263 -14.94 3.47 17.82
N LEU A 264 -13.96 4.23 17.32
CA LEU A 264 -12.62 4.31 17.92
C LEU A 264 -12.64 4.94 19.32
N PHE A 265 -13.69 5.69 19.68
CA PHE A 265 -13.90 6.25 21.02
C PHE A 265 -15.01 5.55 21.83
N GLU A 266 -15.59 4.48 21.28
CA GLU A 266 -16.72 3.74 21.82
C GLU A 266 -16.33 2.29 22.19
N ASP A 267 -15.41 1.67 21.43
CA ASP A 267 -14.78 0.39 21.77
C ASP A 267 -13.72 0.54 22.88
N SER A 268 -13.77 -0.36 23.88
CA SER A 268 -12.96 -0.27 25.09
C SER A 268 -11.45 -0.47 24.90
N SER A 269 -11.01 -1.05 23.77
CA SER A 269 -9.60 -1.23 23.43
C SER A 269 -9.10 -0.11 22.53
N PHE A 270 -9.85 0.20 21.45
CA PHE A 270 -9.49 1.29 20.54
C PHE A 270 -9.41 2.65 21.24
N LYS A 271 -10.32 2.91 22.19
CA LYS A 271 -10.37 4.17 22.93
C LYS A 271 -9.07 4.52 23.65
N ILE A 272 -8.35 3.52 24.15
CA ILE A 272 -7.08 3.71 24.86
C ILE A 272 -6.06 4.40 23.95
N TYR A 273 -5.99 3.97 22.68
CA TYR A 273 -5.12 4.58 21.67
C TYR A 273 -5.69 5.89 21.15
N ALA A 274 -7.00 5.95 20.89
CA ALA A 274 -7.65 7.11 20.29
C ALA A 274 -7.62 8.34 21.21
N GLU A 275 -7.78 8.16 22.53
CA GLU A 275 -7.62 9.23 23.51
C GLU A 275 -6.15 9.62 23.68
N LYS A 276 -5.22 8.66 23.69
CA LYS A 276 -3.77 8.97 23.70
C LYS A 276 -3.37 9.82 22.50
N TYR A 277 -3.81 9.47 21.29
CA TYR A 277 -3.49 10.24 20.08
C TYR A 277 -4.18 11.60 20.00
N ALA A 278 -5.36 11.77 20.61
CA ALA A 278 -6.00 13.09 20.72
C ALA A 278 -5.19 14.07 21.60
N GLU A 279 -4.49 13.55 22.60
CA GLU A 279 -3.74 14.34 23.58
C GLU A 279 -2.25 14.49 23.23
N ASP A 280 -1.64 13.45 22.66
CA ASP A 280 -0.22 13.36 22.29
C ASP A 280 -0.04 13.12 20.78
N GLN A 281 0.47 14.15 20.09
CA GLN A 281 0.78 14.08 18.65
C GLN A 281 2.06 13.30 18.36
N ASP A 282 3.04 13.32 19.26
CA ASP A 282 4.36 12.74 19.00
C ASP A 282 4.30 11.21 19.13
N THR A 283 3.55 10.68 20.12
CA THR A 283 3.16 9.26 20.10
C THR A 283 2.39 8.92 18.82
N PHE A 284 1.39 9.72 18.41
CA PHE A 284 0.62 9.41 17.19
C PHE A 284 1.55 9.32 15.96
N PHE A 285 2.53 10.20 15.86
CA PHE A 285 3.51 10.21 14.78
C PHE A 285 4.45 8.99 14.81
N GLU A 286 4.89 8.55 15.99
CA GLU A 286 5.65 7.30 16.17
C GLU A 286 4.83 6.07 15.76
N ASP A 287 3.65 5.88 16.37
CA ASP A 287 2.78 4.73 16.11
C ASP A 287 2.27 4.68 14.66
N TYR A 288 2.00 5.84 14.03
CA TYR A 288 1.62 5.93 12.63
C TYR A 288 2.77 5.57 11.69
N ALA A 289 4.00 6.02 11.97
CA ALA A 289 5.17 5.69 11.16
C ALA A 289 5.44 4.17 11.16
N GLU A 290 5.37 3.53 12.34
CA GLU A 290 5.45 2.07 12.44
C GLU A 290 4.34 1.37 11.65
N ALA A 291 3.08 1.75 11.89
CA ALA A 291 1.93 1.10 11.30
C ALA A 291 1.86 1.27 9.77
N HIS A 292 2.22 2.46 9.25
CA HIS A 292 2.26 2.73 7.82
C HIS A 292 3.43 2.01 7.13
N ALA A 293 4.61 1.92 7.76
CA ALA A 293 5.72 1.13 7.23
C ALA A 293 5.39 -0.37 7.22
N LYS A 294 4.75 -0.89 8.26
CA LYS A 294 4.27 -2.28 8.32
C LYS A 294 3.24 -2.56 7.22
N LEU A 295 2.24 -1.70 7.10
CA LEU A 295 1.20 -1.71 6.06
C LEU A 295 1.80 -1.78 4.65
N SER A 296 2.74 -0.89 4.32
CA SER A 296 3.28 -0.77 2.96
C SER A 296 4.08 -1.99 2.49
N ASN A 297 4.39 -2.92 3.41
CA ASN A 297 5.13 -4.15 3.15
C ASN A 297 4.23 -5.41 3.15
N LEU A 298 2.94 -5.29 3.46
CA LEU A 298 2.01 -6.42 3.51
C LEU A 298 1.83 -7.04 2.12
N GLY A 299 1.96 -8.36 2.02
CA GLY A 299 1.85 -9.11 0.76
C GLY A 299 2.96 -8.85 -0.27
N SER A 300 3.87 -7.90 -0.03
CA SER A 300 4.95 -7.56 -0.95
C SER A 300 5.93 -8.71 -1.16
N LYS A 301 6.27 -8.98 -2.42
CA LYS A 301 7.49 -9.71 -2.80
C LYS A 301 8.56 -8.68 -3.13
N PHE A 302 9.76 -8.82 -2.58
CA PHE A 302 10.88 -7.91 -2.85
C PHE A 302 11.98 -8.56 -3.71
N ASP A 303 12.59 -7.77 -4.59
CA ASP A 303 13.85 -8.09 -5.27
C ASP A 303 14.78 -6.86 -5.22
N PRO A 304 15.92 -6.88 -4.51
CA PRO A 304 16.45 -8.01 -3.73
C PRO A 304 15.54 -8.40 -2.54
N PRO A 305 15.60 -9.65 -2.03
CA PRO A 305 14.68 -10.13 -0.98
C PRO A 305 14.70 -9.42 0.39
N LYS A 306 15.57 -8.42 0.59
CA LYS A 306 15.59 -7.54 1.77
C LYS A 306 14.97 -6.15 1.51
N GLY A 307 14.55 -5.89 0.28
CA GLY A 307 14.29 -4.56 -0.23
C GLY A 307 15.54 -3.68 -0.32
N VAL A 308 15.33 -2.40 -0.61
CA VAL A 308 16.33 -1.32 -0.60
C VAL A 308 15.84 -0.12 0.20
N SER A 309 16.76 0.59 0.85
CA SER A 309 16.50 1.89 1.49
C SER A 309 16.74 3.03 0.50
N LEU A 310 16.01 4.15 0.67
CA LEU A 310 16.31 5.42 -0.02
C LEU A 310 17.07 6.41 0.86
N ASP A 311 17.42 6.04 2.09
CA ASP A 311 18.22 6.85 3.00
C ASP A 311 19.31 5.99 3.68
#